data_AF-A0A6P0VMN3-F1
#
_entry.id   AF-A0A6P0VMN3-F1
#
_cell.length_a   1.000
_cell.length_b   1.000
_cell.length_c   1.000
_cell.angle_alpha   90.00
_cell.angle_beta   90.00
_cell.angle_gamma   90.00
#
_symmetry.space_group_name_H-M   'P 1'
#
loop_
_entity.id
_entity.type
_entity.pdbx_description
1 polymer ?
#
loop_
_entity_poly.entity_id
_entity_poly.type
_entity_poly.pdbx_seq_one_letter_code
_entity_poly.pdbx_strand_id
1 'polypeptide(L)' 'MQSPTLTSSLDAFLQQPNIETSPGWEFIPGHAQQKPMPTLFHSRLQRNLVNTINSQTQTYEAIQELRCIVPP' A
#
# COMPACT_ATOMS: atom_id res chain seq x y z
N MET A 1 -26.40 15.10 4.69
CA MET A 1 -26.87 13.75 4.33
C MET A 1 -25.64 12.85 4.29
N GLN A 2 -25.29 12.18 5.40
CA GLN A 2 -24.20 11.20 5.40
C GLN A 2 -24.79 9.87 4.94
N SER A 3 -24.35 9.40 3.78
CA SER A 3 -24.72 8.10 3.23
C SER A 3 -24.24 6.99 4.15
N PRO A 4 -24.99 5.88 4.32
CA PRO A 4 -24.58 4.79 5.18
C PRO A 4 -23.28 4.21 4.64
N THR A 5 -22.22 4.34 5.43
CA THR A 5 -20.89 3.85 5.05
C THR A 5 -20.90 2.35 5.23
N LEU A 6 -21.19 1.61 4.17
CA LEU A 6 -21.05 0.16 4.13
C LEU A 6 -19.60 -0.18 4.48
N THR A 7 -19.38 -0.64 5.71
CA THR A 7 -18.11 -1.22 6.14
C THR A 7 -17.91 -2.48 5.31
N SER A 8 -17.05 -2.45 4.28
CA SER A 8 -16.74 -3.68 3.56
C SER A 8 -15.88 -4.58 4.45
N SER A 9 -15.86 -5.89 4.23
CA SER A 9 -14.89 -6.75 4.91
C SER A 9 -13.51 -6.58 4.27
N LEU A 10 -12.46 -6.92 5.04
CA LEU A 10 -11.10 -7.00 4.50
C LEU A 10 -11.02 -8.02 3.35
N ASP A 11 -11.70 -9.16 3.47
CA ASP A 11 -11.74 -10.18 2.42
C ASP A 11 -12.32 -9.63 1.12
N ALA A 12 -13.41 -8.87 1.19
CA ALA A 12 -14.02 -8.26 0.02
C ALA A 12 -13.10 -7.21 -0.64
N PHE A 13 -12.31 -6.48 0.16
CA PHE A 13 -11.29 -5.57 -0.35
C PHE A 13 -10.14 -6.31 -1.06
N LEU A 14 -9.61 -7.37 -0.44
CA LEU A 14 -8.49 -8.15 -0.99
C LEU A 14 -8.82 -8.89 -2.29
N GLN A 15 -10.11 -9.17 -2.55
CA GLN A 15 -10.58 -9.80 -3.78
C GLN A 15 -10.83 -8.80 -4.93
N GLN A 16 -10.67 -7.49 -4.71
CA GLN A 16 -10.91 -6.51 -5.78
C GLN A 16 -9.80 -6.59 -6.85
N PRO A 17 -10.16 -6.64 -8.14
CA PRO A 17 -9.17 -6.82 -9.22
C PRO A 17 -8.23 -5.63 -9.40
N ASN A 18 -8.60 -4.46 -8.88
CA ASN A 18 -7.89 -3.20 -9.07
C ASN A 18 -7.00 -2.78 -7.88
N ILE A 19 -6.91 -3.57 -6.80
CA ILE A 19 -6.05 -3.20 -5.65
C ILE A 19 -4.57 -3.11 -6.01
N GLU A 20 -4.17 -3.81 -7.07
CA GLU A 20 -2.81 -3.84 -7.62
C GLU A 20 -2.51 -2.66 -8.57
N THR A 21 -3.51 -1.83 -8.88
CA THR A 21 -3.30 -0.66 -9.74
C THR A 21 -2.44 0.40 -9.06
N SER A 22 -1.77 1.22 -9.87
CA SER A 22 -1.05 2.40 -9.39
C SER A 22 -1.91 3.65 -9.58
N PRO A 23 -2.10 4.48 -8.55
CA PRO A 23 -1.58 4.35 -7.19
C PRO A 23 -2.34 3.28 -6.39
N GLY A 24 -1.62 2.62 -5.46
CA GLY A 24 -2.16 1.50 -4.68
C GLY A 24 -3.37 1.86 -3.82
N TRP A 25 -4.15 0.84 -3.47
CA TRP A 25 -5.32 0.99 -2.59
C TRP A 25 -4.99 0.61 -1.15
N GLU A 26 -5.57 1.33 -0.19
CA GLU A 26 -5.45 1.12 1.24
C GLU A 26 -6.82 0.82 1.85
N PHE A 27 -6.86 -0.06 2.84
CA PHE A 27 -8.08 -0.40 3.57
C PHE A 27 -7.97 0.12 5.00
N ILE A 28 -8.64 1.22 5.29
CA ILE A 28 -8.55 1.93 6.58
C ILE A 28 -9.99 2.17 7.07
N PRO A 29 -10.20 2.26 8.39
CA PRO A 29 -11.28 1.59 9.14
C PRO A 29 -12.51 1.13 8.31
N GLY A 30 -12.37 0.04 7.55
CA GLY A 30 -13.51 -0.52 6.80
C GLY A 30 -13.77 0.10 5.42
N HIS A 31 -12.88 0.98 4.96
CA HIS A 31 -13.01 1.73 3.71
C HIS A 31 -11.80 1.53 2.81
N ALA A 32 -12.07 1.13 1.58
CA ALA A 32 -11.09 1.14 0.50
C ALA A 32 -10.89 2.59 0.04
N GLN A 33 -9.65 3.07 0.06
CA GLN A 33 -9.27 4.38 -0.46
C GLN A 33 -8.00 4.28 -1.29
N GLN A 34 -7.90 5.07 -2.35
CA GLN A 34 -6.73 5.06 -3.20
C GLN A 34 -5.66 6.02 -2.64
N LYS A 35 -4.41 5.59 -2.65
CA LYS A 35 -3.28 6.45 -2.29
C LYS A 35 -3.19 7.63 -3.26
N PRO A 36 -2.68 8.79 -2.82
CA PRO A 36 -2.31 9.86 -3.74
C PRO A 36 -1.24 9.37 -4.72
N MET A 37 -1.29 9.91 -5.95
CA MET A 37 -0.20 9.70 -6.91
C MET A 37 1.13 10.17 -6.31
N PRO A 38 2.17 9.33 -6.29
CA PRO A 38 3.46 9.74 -5.77
C PRO A 38 4.07 10.83 -6.64
N THR A 39 4.70 11.82 -6.00
CA THR A 39 5.48 12.85 -6.69
C THR A 39 6.94 12.42 -6.82
N LEU A 40 7.68 13.07 -7.74
CA LEU A 40 9.11 12.81 -7.90
C LEU A 40 9.89 12.94 -6.58
N PHE A 41 9.59 13.97 -5.77
CA PHE A 41 10.26 14.19 -4.49
C PHE A 41 9.92 13.11 -3.46
N HIS A 42 8.65 12.68 -3.42
CA HIS A 42 8.24 11.55 -2.58
C HIS A 42 9.01 10.28 -2.96
N SER A 43 9.03 9.93 -4.25
CA SER A 43 9.73 8.72 -4.72
C SER A 43 11.24 8.78 -4.46
N ARG A 44 11.87 9.95 -4.59
CA ARG A 44 13.28 10.15 -4.25
C ARG A 44 13.55 9.94 -2.75
N LEU A 45 12.68 10.47 -1.89
CA LEU A 45 12.81 10.32 -0.44
C LEU A 45 12.64 8.86 -0.03
N GLN A 46 11.59 8.20 -0.51
CA GLN A 46 11.30 6.79 -0.22
C GLN A 46 12.46 5.88 -0.63
N ARG A 47 12.99 6.05 -1.86
CA ARG A 47 14.15 5.30 -2.36
C ARG A 47 15.38 5.49 -1.47
N ASN A 48 15.72 6.73 -1.13
CA ASN A 48 16.92 7.03 -0.35
C ASN A 48 16.82 6.48 1.08
N LEU A 49 15.63 6.55 1.69
CA LEU A 49 15.39 5.98 3.01
C LEU A 49 15.57 4.46 3.00
N VAL A 50 14.94 3.76 2.05
CA VAL A 50 15.06 2.30 1.92
C VAL A 50 16.51 1.88 1.70
N ASN A 51 17.22 2.55 0.79
CA ASN A 51 18.64 2.28 0.56
C ASN A 51 19.50 2.50 1.81
N THR A 52 19.20 3.55 2.57
CA THR A 52 19.92 3.84 3.82
C THR A 52 19.70 2.73 4.83
N ILE A 53 18.46 2.30 5.04
CA ILE A 53 18.15 1.19 5.95
C ILE A 53 18.89 -0.07 5.51
N ASN A 54 18.77 -0.46 4.23
CA ASN A 54 19.42 -1.67 3.70
C ASN A 54 20.94 -1.64 3.78
N SER A 55 21.57 -0.45 3.74
CA SER A 55 23.01 -0.35 3.95
C SER A 55 23.46 -0.63 5.39
N GLN A 56 22.54 -0.55 6.36
CA GLN A 56 22.82 -0.67 7.80
C GLN A 56 22.35 -2.00 8.40
N THR A 57 21.67 -2.84 7.63
CA THR A 57 21.18 -4.14 8.09
C THR A 57 21.58 -5.28 7.16
N GLN A 58 21.75 -6.47 7.73
CA GLN A 58 21.98 -7.72 7.00
C GLN A 58 20.96 -8.80 7.40
N THR A 59 20.15 -8.55 8.42
CA THR A 59 19.21 -9.52 9.00
C THR A 59 17.80 -9.38 8.41
N TYR A 60 17.51 -8.26 7.76
CA TYR A 60 16.23 -8.00 7.09
C TYR A 60 16.44 -7.08 5.89
N GLU A 61 15.47 -7.10 4.98
CA GLU A 61 15.40 -6.19 3.84
C GLU A 61 14.26 -5.18 4.06
N ALA A 62 14.57 -3.90 3.96
CA ALA A 62 13.58 -2.86 3.80
C ALA A 62 13.14 -2.81 2.33
N ILE A 63 11.82 -2.88 2.13
CA ILE A 63 11.17 -2.81 0.82
C ILE A 63 10.15 -1.67 0.83
N GLN A 64 9.95 -1.06 -0.34
CA GLN A 64 9.07 0.10 -0.49
C GLN A 64 7.58 -0.27 -0.43
N GLU A 65 7.25 -1.48 -0.89
CA GLU A 65 5.91 -2.06 -0.88
C GLU A 65 6.05 -3.56 -0.57
N LEU A 66 5.29 -4.08 0.40
CA LEU A 66 5.15 -5.51 0.65
C LEU A 66 3.74 -5.93 0.24
N ARG A 67 3.63 -6.80 -0.76
CA ARG A 67 2.36 -7.35 -1.21
C ARG A 67 2.28 -8.80 -0.79
N CYS A 68 1.41 -9.10 0.17
CA CYS A 68 1.09 -10.49 0.53
C CYS A 68 0.08 -11.03 -0.48
N ILE A 69 0.56 -11.45 -1.64
CA ILE A 69 -0.29 -12.15 -2.61
C ILE A 69 -0.50 -13.60 -2.14
N VAL A 70 -1.75 -14.06 -2.12
CA VAL A 70 -2.07 -15.49 -2.06
C VAL A 70 -1.97 -15.98 -3.51
N PRO A 71 -0.98 -16.84 -3.87
CA PRO A 71 -0.95 -17.43 -5.21
C PRO A 71 -2.26 -18.19 -5.47
N PRO A 72 -2.74 -18.24 -6.72
CA PRO A 72 -3.94 -19.00 -7.08
C PRO A 72 -3.77 -20.51 -6.81
#